data_AF-A0A8T5BLC3-F1
#
_entry.id   AF-A0A8T5BLC3-F1
#
_cell.length_a   1.000
_cell.length_b   1.000
_cell.length_c   1.000
_cell.angle_alpha   90.00
_cell.angle_beta   90.00
_cell.angle_gamma   90.00
#
_symmetry.space_group_name_H-M   'P 1'
#
loop_
_entity.id
_entity.type
_entity.pdbx_description
1 polymer ?
#
loop_
_entity_poly.entity_id
_entity_poly.type
_entity_poly.pdbx_seq_one_letter_code
_entity_poly.pdbx_strand_id
1 'polypeptide(L)'
;MPLFGKKKEPEIEQTSYEIFGGITITKNSAGYEIKWKNPIPSTIIVSPKPLIDANIKTSQEGDITRILTTECKLTITKRDGITEAKISPLWNLGS
;
A
#
# COMPACT_ATOMS: atom_id res chain seq x y z
N MET A 1 6.27 17.40 41.98
CA MET A 1 6.70 18.02 40.71
C MET A 1 6.40 17.03 39.59
N PRO A 2 5.48 17.31 38.65
CA PRO A 2 5.19 16.35 37.60
C PRO A 2 6.15 16.57 36.43
N LEU A 3 7.06 15.62 36.22
CA LEU A 3 7.88 15.49 35.02
C LEU A 3 7.00 14.95 33.89
N PHE A 4 6.19 15.82 33.27
CA PHE A 4 5.48 15.49 32.04
C PHE A 4 6.49 15.44 30.89
N GLY A 5 7.11 14.27 30.70
CA GLY A 5 7.80 13.95 29.46
C GLY A 5 6.79 14.02 28.32
N LYS A 6 7.00 14.95 27.38
CA LYS A 6 6.25 14.97 26.13
C LYS A 6 6.50 13.63 25.44
N LYS A 7 5.47 12.77 25.34
CA LYS A 7 5.53 11.60 24.46
C LYS A 7 5.81 12.13 23.05
N LYS A 8 6.91 11.70 22.44
CA LYS A 8 7.11 11.89 20.99
C LYS A 8 5.95 11.21 20.30
N GLU A 9 5.16 11.97 19.54
CA GLU A 9 4.21 11.36 18.62
C GLU A 9 5.02 10.52 17.62
N PRO A 10 4.54 9.31 17.29
CA PRO A 10 5.25 8.45 16.35
C PRO A 10 5.31 9.15 15.00
N GLU A 11 6.51 9.18 14.41
CA GLU A 11 6.71 9.74 13.09
C GLU A 11 6.00 8.86 12.06
N ILE A 12 5.05 9.46 11.34
CA ILE A 12 4.30 8.78 10.28
C ILE A 12 4.96 9.16 8.97
N GLU A 13 5.67 8.22 8.36
CA GLU A 13 6.18 8.38 7.01
C GLU A 13 5.10 7.88 6.04
N GLN A 14 4.65 8.75 5.13
CA GLN A 14 3.70 8.37 4.10
C GLN A 14 4.25 8.72 2.72
N THR A 15 4.22 7.75 1.82
CA THR A 15 4.62 7.93 0.42
C THR A 15 3.49 7.44 -0.48
N SER A 16 3.24 8.16 -1.57
CA SER A 16 2.21 7.80 -2.54
C SER A 16 2.79 7.71 -3.94
N TYR A 17 2.34 6.71 -4.69
CA TYR A 17 2.70 6.48 -6.07
C TYR A 17 1.43 6.46 -6.91
N GLU A 18 1.40 7.28 -7.95
CA GLU A 18 0.42 7.13 -9.04
C GLU A 18 0.92 6.01 -9.94
N ILE A 19 0.11 4.99 -10.16
CA ILE A 19 0.50 3.81 -10.93
C ILE A 19 -0.30 3.80 -12.22
N PHE A 20 0.42 3.95 -13.32
CA PHE A 20 -0.08 3.79 -14.69
C PHE A 20 0.39 2.43 -15.21
N GLY A 21 -0.33 1.38 -14.83
CA GLY A 21 0.05 -0.01 -15.08
C GLY A 21 -0.52 -0.97 -14.03
N GLY A 22 -0.06 -2.22 -14.08
CA GLY A 22 -0.50 -3.26 -13.14
C GLY A 22 0.30 -3.27 -11.83
N ILE A 23 -0.36 -3.70 -10.76
CA ILE A 23 0.28 -4.06 -9.49
C ILE A 23 0.06 -5.56 -9.28
N THR A 24 1.08 -6.26 -8.80
CA THR A 24 0.95 -7.65 -8.33
C THR A 24 1.24 -7.70 -6.84
N ILE A 25 0.39 -8.39 -6.09
CA ILE A 25 0.55 -8.63 -4.65
C ILE A 25 0.70 -10.13 -4.47
N THR A 26 1.78 -10.57 -3.85
CA THR A 26 2.04 -11.98 -3.54
C THR A 26 2.14 -12.15 -2.03
N LYS A 27 1.31 -13.03 -1.46
CA LYS A 27 1.45 -13.42 -0.06
C LYS A 27 2.62 -14.40 0.06
N ASN A 28 3.51 -14.15 1.02
CA ASN A 28 4.62 -15.03 1.36
C ASN A 28 4.84 -15.08 2.89
N SER A 29 5.89 -15.76 3.35
CA SER A 29 6.20 -15.88 4.78
C SER A 29 6.58 -14.56 5.46
N ALA A 30 7.03 -13.56 4.70
CA ALA A 30 7.42 -12.24 5.21
C ALA A 30 6.23 -11.24 5.23
N GLY A 31 5.09 -11.60 4.63
CA GLY A 31 3.91 -10.74 4.54
C GLY A 31 3.36 -10.69 3.12
N TYR A 32 3.11 -9.48 2.63
CA TYR A 32 2.58 -9.22 1.30
C TYR A 32 3.61 -8.45 0.49
N GLU A 33 4.21 -9.11 -0.50
CA GLU A 33 5.09 -8.47 -1.46
C GLU A 33 4.26 -7.76 -2.52
N ILE A 34 4.39 -6.44 -2.61
CA ILE A 34 3.74 -5.61 -3.63
C ILE A 34 4.79 -5.23 -4.67
N LYS A 35 4.52 -5.56 -5.93
CA LYS A 35 5.33 -5.20 -7.09
C LYS A 35 4.55 -4.30 -8.03
N TRP A 36 5.19 -3.22 -8.46
CA TRP A 36 4.63 -2.28 -9.45
C TRP A 36 5.75 -1.74 -10.33
N LYS A 37 5.39 -1.04 -11.41
CA LYS A 37 6.35 -0.38 -12.30
C LYS A 37 5.97 1.09 -12.45
N ASN A 38 6.82 2.00 -11.97
CA ASN A 38 6.74 3.44 -12.26
C ASN A 38 8.00 4.21 -11.81
N PRO A 39 8.83 4.77 -12.70
CA PRO A 39 9.10 4.37 -14.08
C PRO A 39 9.90 3.04 -14.17
N ILE A 40 10.53 2.64 -13.07
CA ILE A 40 11.28 1.39 -12.90
C ILE A 40 10.46 0.37 -12.11
N PRO A 41 10.75 -0.94 -12.24
CA PRO A 41 10.17 -1.97 -11.37
C PRO A 41 10.54 -1.72 -9.90
N SER A 42 9.55 -1.69 -9.04
CA SER A 42 9.67 -1.46 -7.61
C SER A 42 8.98 -2.58 -6.82
N THR A 43 9.49 -2.87 -5.64
CA THR A 43 8.95 -3.90 -4.74
C THR A 43 8.98 -3.42 -3.29
N ILE A 44 7.99 -3.81 -2.49
CA ILE A 44 7.96 -3.60 -1.05
C ILE A 44 7.26 -4.76 -0.36
N ILE A 45 7.71 -5.12 0.84
CA ILE A 45 7.00 -6.07 1.70
C ILE A 45 6.22 -5.26 2.73
N VAL A 46 4.92 -5.54 2.85
CA VAL A 46 4.05 -4.92 3.83
C VAL A 46 3.38 -5.97 4.72
N SER A 47 3.06 -5.56 5.94
CA SER A 47 2.26 -6.32 6.89
C SER A 47 1.52 -5.28 7.73
N PRO A 48 0.18 -5.26 7.72
CA PRO A 48 -0.74 -6.35 7.36
C PRO A 48 -1.10 -6.43 5.86
N LYS A 49 -2.13 -7.23 5.52
CA LYS A 49 -2.69 -7.34 4.16
C LYS A 49 -3.02 -5.96 3.60
N PRO A 50 -2.62 -5.64 2.35
CA PRO A 50 -2.95 -4.37 1.72
C PRO A 50 -4.46 -4.14 1.67
N LEU A 51 -4.88 -2.92 2.02
CA LEU A 51 -6.26 -2.49 1.84
C LEU A 51 -6.47 -2.13 0.37
N ILE A 52 -7.43 -2.77 -0.27
CA ILE A 52 -7.79 -2.53 -1.67
C ILE A 52 -9.19 -1.93 -1.67
N ASP A 53 -9.31 -0.74 -2.26
CA ASP A 53 -10.60 -0.06 -2.41
C ASP A 53 -11.58 -0.89 -3.26
N ALA A 54 -12.87 -0.83 -2.95
CA ALA A 54 -13.90 -1.62 -3.63
C ALA A 54 -13.99 -1.30 -5.14
N ASN A 55 -13.60 -0.10 -5.55
CA ASN A 55 -13.60 0.31 -6.96
C ASN A 55 -12.37 -0.17 -7.75
N ILE A 56 -11.45 -0.87 -7.10
CA ILE A 56 -10.29 -1.46 -7.75
C ILE A 56 -10.63 -2.87 -8.24
N LYS A 57 -10.52 -3.07 -9.55
CA LYS A 57 -10.69 -4.38 -10.17
C LYS A 57 -9.49 -5.24 -9.85
N THR A 58 -9.76 -6.45 -9.36
CA THR A 58 -8.72 -7.41 -9.00
C THR A 58 -9.03 -8.79 -9.57
N SER A 59 -7.99 -9.61 -9.71
CA SER A 59 -8.07 -11.05 -9.92
C SER A 59 -7.22 -11.72 -8.86
N GLN A 60 -7.72 -12.82 -8.28
CA GLN A 60 -6.99 -13.61 -7.30
C GLN A 60 -6.78 -15.04 -7.83
N GLU A 61 -5.56 -15.52 -7.70
CA GLU A 61 -5.12 -16.87 -8.07
C GLU A 61 -4.19 -17.38 -6.96
N GLY A 62 -4.72 -18.22 -6.07
CA GLY A 62 -3.99 -18.67 -4.89
C GLY A 62 -3.53 -17.50 -4.01
N ASP A 63 -2.21 -17.41 -3.79
CA ASP A 63 -1.55 -16.37 -3.01
C ASP A 63 -1.24 -15.09 -3.81
N ILE A 64 -1.59 -15.06 -5.10
CA ILE A 64 -1.32 -13.92 -5.99
C ILE A 64 -2.62 -13.14 -6.21
N THR A 65 -2.56 -11.82 -5.97
CA THR A 65 -3.60 -10.86 -6.33
C THR A 65 -3.06 -9.91 -7.38
N ARG A 66 -3.72 -9.83 -8.53
CA ARG A 66 -3.38 -8.90 -9.63
C ARG A 66 -4.36 -7.74 -9.61
N ILE A 67 -3.85 -6.52 -9.58
CA ILE A 67 -4.65 -5.30 -9.78
C ILE A 67 -4.83 -5.09 -11.28
N LEU A 68 -6.08 -5.12 -11.73
CA LEU A 68 -6.47 -4.99 -13.13
C LEU A 68 -6.83 -3.56 -13.52
N THR A 69 -7.09 -2.69 -12.53
CA THR A 69 -7.27 -1.25 -12.78
C THR A 69 -5.94 -0.65 -13.23
N THR A 70 -5.92 -0.08 -14.44
CA THR A 70 -4.70 0.47 -15.08
C THR A 70 -4.19 1.76 -14.45
N GLU A 71 -5.07 2.50 -13.78
CA GLU A 71 -4.76 3.77 -13.13
C GLU A 71 -5.21 3.71 -11.67
N CYS A 72 -4.25 3.62 -10.75
CA CYS A 72 -4.53 3.57 -9.33
C CYS A 72 -3.47 4.30 -8.52
N LYS A 73 -3.75 4.54 -7.25
CA LYS A 73 -2.82 5.13 -6.29
C LYS A 73 -2.42 4.07 -5.27
N LEU A 74 -1.12 3.83 -5.15
CA LEU A 74 -0.52 3.03 -4.08
C LEU A 74 -0.02 3.98 -2.99
N THR A 75 -0.56 3.87 -1.78
CA THR A 75 -0.09 4.62 -0.61
C THR A 75 0.59 3.66 0.35
N ILE A 76 1.84 3.95 0.70
CA ILE A 76 2.61 3.24 1.73
C ILE A 76 2.66 4.12 2.97
N THR A 77 2.31 3.54 4.12
CA THR A 77 2.37 4.20 5.42
C THR A 77 3.28 3.40 6.33
N LYS A 78 4.33 4.04 6.87
CA LYS A 78 5.16 3.46 7.93
C LYS A 78 4.86 4.16 9.24
N ARG A 79 4.52 3.38 10.26
CA ARG A 79 4.24 3.86 11.61
C ARG A 79 4.57 2.77 12.61
N ASP A 80 5.27 3.09 13.69
CA ASP A 80 5.54 2.16 14.80
C ASP A 80 6.17 0.82 14.36
N GLY A 81 7.05 0.87 13.33
CA GLY A 81 7.69 -0.32 12.76
C GLY A 81 6.79 -1.16 11.84
N ILE A 82 5.53 -0.76 11.67
CA ILE A 82 4.56 -1.38 10.76
C ILE A 82 4.63 -0.66 9.42
N THR A 83 4.66 -1.43 8.33
CA THR A 83 4.55 -0.91 6.97
C THR A 83 3.26 -1.43 6.37
N GLU A 84 2.33 -0.52 6.08
CA GLU A 84 1.01 -0.82 5.52
C GLU A 84 0.90 -0.27 4.10
N ALA A 85 -0.02 -0.85 3.33
CA ALA A 85 -0.33 -0.37 1.99
C ALA A 85 -1.83 -0.22 1.75
N LYS A 86 -2.20 0.83 1.03
CA LYS A 86 -3.54 1.05 0.50
C LYS A 86 -3.48 1.25 -1.02
N ILE A 87 -4.37 0.59 -1.75
CA ILE A 87 -4.58 0.76 -3.19
C ILE A 87 -5.96 1.36 -3.41
N SER A 88 -6.02 2.53 -4.02
CA SER A 88 -7.27 3.26 -4.30
C SER A 88 -7.34 3.71 -5.76
N PRO A 89 -8.52 4.12 -6.26
CA PRO A 89 -8.60 4.82 -7.53
C PRO A 89 -7.64 6.00 -7.57
N LEU A 90 -7.07 6.27 -8.75
CA LEU A 90 -6.20 7.43 -8.95
C LEU A 90 -7.02 8.74 -8.81
N TRP A 91 -8.19 8.74 -9.43
CA TRP A 91 -9.15 9.82 -9.39
C TRP A 91 -10.29 9.47 -8.45
N ASN A 92 -10.69 10.41 -7.59
CA ASN A 92 -11.93 10.24 -6.85
C ASN A 92 -13.08 10.16 -7.88
N LEU A 93 -13.69 8.98 -8.00
CA LEU A 93 -14.96 8.82 -8.69
C LEU A 93 -16.06 9.39 -7.78
N GLY A 94 -16.01 10.70 -7.53
CA GLY A 94 -17.11 11.45 -6.95
C GLY A 94 -18.11 11.73 -8.06
N SER A 95 -19.25 11.05 -8.01
CA SER A 95 -20.49 11.43 -8.69
C SER A 95 -21.52 11.73 -7.62
#